data_AF-A2BWT2-F1
#
_entry.id   AF-A2BWT2-F1
#
_cell.length_a   1.000
_cell.length_b   1.000
_cell.length_c   1.000
_cell.angle_alpha   90.00
_cell.angle_beta   90.00
_cell.angle_gamma   90.00
#
_symmetry.space_group_name_H-M   'P 1'
#
loop_
_entity.id
_entity.type
_entity.pdbx_description
1 polymer ?
#
loop_
_entity_poly.entity_id
_entity_poly.type
_entity_poly.pdbx_seq_one_letter_code
_entity_poly.pdbx_strand_id
1 'polypeptide(L)'
;MSNEQTHPLHATDKKIIDSLISKQMPEDIDLINLARLINRYDNFPGEIEIKDDINKTLKFWNITKDILFSKTKKLWSNNFRPSNTTKDLVGSGFDTSN
;
A
#
# COMPACT_ATOMS: atom_id res chain seq x y z
N MET A 1 24.48 -15.41 -1.45
CA MET A 1 23.79 -15.13 -2.71
C MET A 1 22.67 -14.16 -2.38
N SER A 2 22.73 -12.93 -2.90
CA SER A 2 21.68 -11.94 -2.68
C SER A 2 20.45 -12.38 -3.45
N ASN A 3 19.47 -12.96 -2.75
CA ASN A 3 18.23 -13.49 -3.32
C ASN A 3 17.24 -12.35 -3.58
N GLU A 4 17.72 -11.25 -4.16
CA GLU A 4 16.96 -10.04 -4.41
C GLU A 4 15.92 -10.32 -5.50
N GLN A 5 14.70 -10.64 -5.06
CA GLN A 5 13.58 -10.80 -5.98
C GLN A 5 12.97 -9.44 -6.27
N THR A 6 12.55 -9.25 -7.52
CA THR A 6 11.72 -8.13 -7.93
C THR A 6 10.27 -8.56 -7.93
N HIS A 7 9.40 -7.80 -7.28
CA HIS A 7 7.98 -8.09 -7.23
C HIS A 7 7.36 -7.83 -8.63
N PRO A 8 6.44 -8.66 -9.15
CA PRO A 8 5.86 -8.46 -10.49
C PRO A 8 5.14 -7.11 -10.63
N LEU A 9 4.65 -6.55 -9.52
CA LEU A 9 4.00 -5.23 -9.48
C LEU A 9 4.96 -4.08 -9.17
N HIS A 10 6.28 -4.31 -9.13
CA HIS A 10 7.31 -3.30 -8.83
C HIS A 10 7.10 -1.99 -9.59
N ALA A 11 6.91 -2.04 -10.90
CA ALA A 11 6.76 -0.83 -11.71
C ALA A 11 5.54 0.01 -11.32
N THR A 12 4.44 -0.63 -10.93
CA THR A 12 3.21 0.02 -10.47
C THR A 12 3.39 0.54 -9.05
N ASP A 13 3.94 -0.29 -8.16
CA ASP A 13 4.14 0.04 -6.75
C ASP A 13 5.17 1.14 -6.55
N LYS A 14 6.23 1.18 -7.39
CA LYS A 14 7.22 2.25 -7.41
C LYS A 14 6.59 3.59 -7.78
N LYS A 15 5.71 3.63 -8.80
CA LYS A 15 4.97 4.85 -9.16
C LYS A 15 4.06 5.34 -8.03
N ILE A 16 3.42 4.41 -7.34
CA ILE A 16 2.57 4.74 -6.19
C ILE A 16 3.44 5.36 -5.09
N ILE A 17 4.49 4.67 -4.63
CA ILE A 17 5.30 5.17 -3.50
C ILE A 17 6.00 6.49 -3.82
N ASP A 18 6.46 6.68 -5.05
CA ASP A 18 7.07 7.94 -5.52
C ASP A 18 6.08 9.12 -5.42
N SER A 19 4.82 8.86 -5.83
CA SER A 19 3.73 9.84 -5.66
C SER A 19 3.41 10.11 -4.19
N LEU A 20 3.48 9.11 -3.31
CA LEU A 20 3.20 9.27 -1.88
C LEU A 20 4.30 10.11 -1.20
N ILE A 21 5.58 9.84 -1.49
CA ILE A 21 6.71 10.58 -0.92
C ILE A 21 6.66 12.07 -1.29
N SER A 22 6.16 12.38 -2.48
CA SER A 22 6.02 13.76 -2.95
C SER A 22 4.82 14.51 -2.34
N LYS A 23 3.88 13.81 -1.70
CA LYS A 23 2.69 14.41 -1.10
C LYS A 23 2.93 14.80 0.35
N GLN A 24 2.83 16.09 0.66
CA GLN A 24 2.99 16.58 2.04
C GLN A 24 1.79 16.25 2.94
N MET A 25 0.57 16.27 2.39
CA MET A 25 -0.66 15.94 3.09
C MET A 25 -1.33 14.74 2.41
N PRO A 26 -1.34 13.55 3.03
CA PRO A 26 -1.97 12.37 2.44
C PRO A 26 -3.49 12.44 2.49
N GLU A 27 -4.13 12.02 1.41
CA GLU A 27 -5.57 11.79 1.33
C GLU A 27 -5.92 10.36 1.79
N ASP A 28 -7.20 10.07 1.98
CA ASP A 28 -7.68 8.76 2.41
C ASP A 28 -7.18 7.62 1.50
N ILE A 29 -7.17 7.84 0.18
CA ILE A 29 -6.67 6.88 -0.80
C ILE A 29 -5.15 6.65 -0.69
N ASP A 30 -4.39 7.68 -0.32
CA ASP A 30 -2.94 7.60 -0.15
C ASP A 30 -2.59 6.73 1.07
N LEU A 31 -3.35 6.89 2.16
CA LEU A 31 -3.23 6.04 3.35
C LEU A 31 -3.55 4.57 3.02
N ILE A 32 -4.59 4.32 2.22
CA ILE A 32 -4.96 2.97 1.78
C ILE A 32 -3.86 2.37 0.90
N ASN A 33 -3.32 3.13 -0.04
CA ASN A 33 -2.24 2.68 -0.91
C ASN A 33 -0.97 2.35 -0.10
N LEU A 34 -0.58 3.21 0.85
CA LEU A 34 0.57 2.96 1.71
C LEU A 34 0.39 1.68 2.56
N ALA A 35 -0.80 1.48 3.14
CA ALA A 35 -1.11 0.28 3.91
C ALA A 35 -1.06 -0.99 3.03
N ARG A 36 -1.52 -0.90 1.78
CA ARG A 36 -1.44 -2.00 0.82
C ARG A 36 0.00 -2.34 0.46
N LEU A 37 0.84 -1.33 0.20
CA LEU A 37 2.27 -1.53 -0.07
C LEU A 37 2.97 -2.18 1.12
N ILE A 38 2.67 -1.72 2.34
CA ILE A 38 3.19 -2.32 3.56
C ILE A 38 2.85 -3.81 3.64
N ASN A 39 1.59 -4.19 3.46
CA ASN A 39 1.17 -5.59 3.52
C ASN A 39 1.79 -6.44 2.40
N ARG A 40 1.91 -5.88 1.19
CA ARG A 40 2.47 -6.58 0.03
C ARG A 40 3.95 -6.90 0.18
N TYR A 41 4.72 -5.95 0.71
CA TYR A 41 6.16 -6.09 0.90
C TYR A 41 6.54 -6.59 2.30
N ASP A 42 5.56 -6.85 3.16
CA ASP A 42 5.76 -7.51 4.44
C ASP A 42 6.27 -8.94 4.19
N ASN A 43 7.43 -9.28 4.78
CA ASN A 43 8.11 -10.56 4.59
C ASN A 43 8.51 -10.93 3.14
N PHE A 44 8.37 -10.05 2.15
CA PHE A 44 8.81 -10.31 0.78
C PHE A 44 10.35 -10.35 0.70
N PRO A 45 11.00 -11.35 0.09
CA PRO A 45 12.47 -11.36 -0.05
C PRO A 45 12.91 -10.43 -1.19
N GLY A 46 13.57 -9.31 -0.87
CA GLY A 46 14.04 -8.30 -1.83
C GLY A 46 13.33 -6.95 -1.70
N GLU A 47 13.39 -6.15 -2.77
CA GLU A 47 12.70 -4.84 -2.89
C GLU A 47 13.03 -3.87 -1.75
N ILE A 48 14.33 -3.81 -1.41
CA ILE A 48 14.86 -3.01 -0.30
C ILE A 48 14.54 -1.53 -0.52
N GLU A 49 14.65 -1.04 -1.77
CA GLU A 49 14.32 0.34 -2.12
C GLU A 49 12.88 0.69 -1.81
N ILE A 50 11.91 -0.12 -2.26
CA ILE A 50 10.48 0.13 -1.98
C ILE A 50 10.19 0.08 -0.48
N LYS A 51 10.79 -0.88 0.24
CA LYS A 51 10.63 -0.97 1.70
C LYS A 51 11.19 0.26 2.41
N ASP A 52 12.34 0.76 1.98
CA ASP A 52 12.94 1.96 2.56
C ASP A 52 12.07 3.19 2.27
N ASP A 53 11.57 3.31 1.04
CA ASP A 53 10.65 4.37 0.62
C ASP A 53 9.31 4.35 1.38
N ILE A 54 8.76 3.16 1.67
CA ILE A 54 7.62 2.98 2.57
C ILE A 54 7.92 3.54 3.97
N ASN A 55 9.08 3.20 4.52
CA ASN A 55 9.50 3.69 5.84
C ASN A 55 9.74 5.21 5.85
N LYS A 56 10.33 5.76 4.79
CA LYS A 56 10.49 7.21 4.61
C LYS A 56 9.14 7.91 4.58
N THR A 57 8.16 7.37 3.85
CA THR A 57 6.81 7.95 3.75
C THR A 57 6.13 7.99 5.11
N LEU A 58 6.19 6.89 5.88
CA LEU A 58 5.66 6.84 7.25
C LEU A 58 6.27 7.94 8.15
N LYS A 59 7.59 8.10 8.10
CA LYS A 59 8.31 9.13 8.84
C LYS A 59 7.95 10.54 8.36
N PHE A 60 7.86 10.74 7.04
CA PHE A 60 7.55 12.03 6.44
C PHE A 60 6.16 12.52 6.81
N TRP A 61 5.17 11.62 6.86
CA TRP A 61 3.82 11.93 7.34
C TRP A 61 3.67 11.87 8.85
N ASN A 62 4.74 11.55 9.58
CA ASN A 62 4.77 11.41 11.03
C ASN A 62 3.67 10.47 11.57
N ILE A 63 3.48 9.33 10.91
CA ILE A 63 2.51 8.29 11.31
C ILE A 63 3.18 6.94 11.51
N THR A 64 2.65 6.13 12.42
CA THR A 64 3.10 4.75 12.63
C THR A 64 2.27 3.77 11.80
N LYS A 65 2.80 2.56 11.57
CA LYS A 65 2.06 1.46 10.93
C LYS A 65 0.69 1.23 11.60
N ASP A 66 0.66 1.18 12.92
CA ASP A 66 -0.57 0.95 13.68
C ASP A 66 -1.63 2.03 13.43
N ILE A 67 -1.24 3.31 13.49
CA ILE A 67 -2.14 4.44 13.22
C ILE A 67 -2.64 4.38 11.78
N LEU A 68 -1.77 4.06 10.82
CA LEU A 68 -2.13 3.90 9.42
C LEU A 68 -3.17 2.79 9.22
N PHE A 69 -2.96 1.61 9.82
CA PHE A 69 -3.90 0.50 9.74
C PHE A 69 -5.23 0.81 10.42
N SER A 70 -5.20 1.50 11.56
CA SER A 70 -6.42 1.94 12.25
C SER A 70 -7.23 2.94 11.40
N LYS A 71 -6.56 3.94 10.81
CA LYS A 71 -7.19 4.91 9.89
C LYS A 71 -7.79 4.23 8.67
N THR A 72 -7.03 3.38 7.99
CA THR A 72 -7.51 2.65 6.81
C THR A 72 -8.69 1.73 7.15
N LYS A 73 -8.66 1.01 8.27
CA LYS A 73 -9.79 0.18 8.73
C LYS A 73 -11.06 1.01 8.95
N LYS A 74 -10.94 2.20 9.53
CA LYS A 74 -12.05 3.14 9.71
C LYS A 74 -12.60 3.63 8.36
N LEU A 75 -11.72 3.92 7.40
CA LEU A 75 -12.12 4.31 6.04
C LEU A 75 -12.93 3.21 5.35
N TRP A 76 -12.45 1.97 5.36
CA TRP A 76 -13.17 0.82 4.84
C TRP A 76 -14.53 0.61 5.52
N SER A 77 -14.60 0.85 6.84
CA SER A 77 -15.85 0.75 7.62
C SER A 77 -16.85 1.86 7.29
N ASN A 78 -16.37 3.05 6.92
CA ASN A 78 -17.19 4.21 6.56
C ASN A 78 -17.74 4.16 5.13
N ASN A 79 -17.90 2.96 4.57
CA ASN A 79 -18.42 2.72 3.23
C ASN A 79 -17.55 3.33 2.11
N PHE A 80 -16.24 3.48 2.36
CA PHE A 80 -15.28 3.85 1.32
C PHE A 80 -15.35 2.82 0.19
N ARG A 81 -15.82 3.26 -0.97
CA ARG A 81 -15.78 2.51 -2.22
C ARG A 81 -14.85 3.27 -3.14
N PRO A 82 -13.68 2.72 -3.51
CA PRO A 82 -12.86 3.38 -4.50
C PRO A 82 -13.64 3.40 -5.81
N SER A 83 -14.26 4.54 -6.14
CA SER A 83 -15.16 4.71 -7.30
C SER A 83 -14.47 4.50 -8.65
N ASN A 84 -13.14 4.35 -8.64
CA ASN A 84 -12.32 4.08 -9.81
C ASN A 84 -11.36 2.90 -9.55
N THR A 85 -11.87 1.85 -8.90
CA THR A 85 -11.14 0.59 -8.76
C THR A 85 -10.85 0.03 -10.15
N THR A 86 -9.62 0.24 -10.65
CA THR A 86 -9.05 -0.65 -11.65
C THR A 86 -9.28 -2.06 -11.14
N LYS A 87 -9.83 -2.94 -11.97
CA LYS A 87 -10.29 -4.31 -11.68
C LYS A 87 -9.28 -5.20 -10.90
N ASP A 88 -8.08 -4.69 -10.65
CA ASP A 88 -6.96 -5.21 -9.88
C ASP A 88 -7.02 -4.93 -8.35
N LEU A 89 -7.79 -3.94 -7.87
CA LEU A 89 -7.80 -3.61 -6.42
C LEU A 89 -8.74 -4.47 -5.58
N VAL A 90 -9.76 -5.08 -6.19
CA VAL A 90 -10.57 -6.11 -5.52
C VAL A 90 -9.96 -7.44 -5.94
N GLY A 91 -9.30 -8.11 -4.99
CA GLY A 91 -8.96 -9.52 -5.18
C GLY A 91 -10.24 -10.25 -5.56
N SER A 92 -10.26 -10.83 -6.76
CA SER A 92 -11.32 -11.72 -7.21
C SER A 92 -11.35 -12.92 -6.26
N GLY A 93 -12.18 -12.85 -5.22
CA GLY A 93 -12.07 -13.75 -4.10
C GLY A 93 -13.28 -13.68 -3.17
N PHE A 94 -14.47 -13.89 -3.73
CA PHE A 94 -15.58 -14.52 -3.01
C PHE A 94 -16.57 -15.11 -4.02
N ASP A 95 -16.16 -16.16 -4.72
CA ASP A 95 -17.10 -17.10 -5.32
C ASP A 95 -17.18 -18.31 -4.38
N THR A 96 -18.05 -18.22 -3.38
CA THR A 96 -18.57 -19.41 -2.70
C THR A 96 -19.83 -19.81 -3.44
N SER A 97 -19.64 -20.37 -4.64
CA SER A 97 -20.72 -21.09 -5.31
C SER A 97 -21.06 -22.33 -4.47
N ASN A 98 -22.34 -22.39 -4.11
CA ASN A 98 -23.03 -23.35 -3.25
C ASN A 98 -23.22 -24.72 -3.91
#